data_AF-A0A438AJC0-F1
#
_entry.id   AF-A0A438AJC0-F1
#
_cell.length_a   1.000
_cell.length_b   1.000
_cell.length_c   1.000
_cell.angle_alpha   90.00
_cell.angle_beta   90.00
_cell.angle_gamma   90.00
#
_symmetry.space_group_name_H-M   'P 1'
#
loop_
_entity.id
_entity.type
_entity.pdbx_description
1 polymer ?
#
loop_
_entity_poly.entity_id
_entity_poly.type
_entity_poly.pdbx_seq_one_letter_code
_entity_poly.pdbx_strand_id
1 'polypeptide(L)'
;MRFLGRLFARTTILVTFVVVLIASNIAVLTVDAVYDLGRRRLWAATRSISDAPAPPKLTEMRTQAARSKERAVQLEAANGKLEARVGRLEGEARDLDRQRRQLIARVDNLEGDIGRANARAARLTEESAAGSAKFRCRARDLNARIAGRTSRSITANVSSMSVEALPWVGGAAVLGVTFLEVRDACATLSETRQLAALLDGTPVEDVPACGYSASEFKDLLLGTPDRQRCEDLNRDIPEDLRLPCTQISLPGETAAPAEEAGRIDLSLPGE
;
A
#
# COMPACT_ATOMS: atom_id res chain seq x y z
N MET A 1 -19.63 -100.55 -80.46
CA MET A 1 -19.50 -100.85 -79.01
C MET A 1 -19.56 -99.64 -78.05
N ARG A 2 -19.40 -98.37 -78.49
CA ARG A 2 -19.44 -97.19 -77.60
C ARG A 2 -20.82 -96.78 -77.03
N PHE A 3 -21.91 -97.38 -77.52
CA PHE A 3 -23.28 -97.05 -77.09
C PHE A 3 -23.76 -97.94 -75.93
N LEU A 4 -23.39 -99.22 -75.90
CA LEU A 4 -23.73 -100.12 -74.78
C LEU A 4 -23.06 -99.68 -73.47
N GLY A 5 -21.81 -99.23 -73.49
CA GLY A 5 -21.10 -98.78 -72.29
C GLY A 5 -21.75 -97.58 -71.57
N ARG A 6 -22.41 -96.67 -72.32
CA ARG A 6 -23.11 -95.52 -71.73
C ARG A 6 -24.44 -95.90 -71.07
N LEU A 7 -25.10 -96.94 -71.57
CA LEU A 7 -26.33 -97.48 -70.98
C LEU A 7 -26.03 -98.20 -69.66
N PHE A 8 -24.99 -99.05 -69.64
CA PHE A 8 -24.56 -99.73 -68.40
C PHE A 8 -24.08 -98.74 -67.33
N ALA A 9 -23.35 -97.68 -67.70
CA ALA A 9 -22.93 -96.67 -66.72
C ALA A 9 -24.13 -95.95 -66.08
N ARG A 10 -25.17 -95.62 -66.87
CA ARG A 10 -26.36 -94.93 -66.38
C ARG A 10 -27.23 -95.82 -65.49
N THR A 11 -27.41 -97.10 -65.83
CA THR A 11 -28.16 -98.03 -64.99
C THR A 11 -27.44 -98.31 -63.68
N THR A 12 -26.12 -98.45 -63.70
CA THR A 12 -25.32 -98.65 -62.48
C THR A 12 -25.46 -97.46 -61.53
N ILE A 13 -25.38 -96.22 -62.04
CA ILE A 13 -25.56 -95.01 -61.23
C ILE A 13 -26.97 -94.95 -60.62
N LEU A 14 -28.01 -95.25 -61.41
CA LEU A 14 -29.40 -95.27 -60.92
C LEU A 14 -29.61 -96.31 -59.83
N VAL A 15 -29.09 -97.53 -60.02
CA VAL A 15 -29.18 -98.60 -59.01
C VAL A 15 -28.46 -98.19 -57.73
N THR A 16 -27.26 -97.64 -57.81
CA THR A 16 -26.55 -97.16 -56.62
C THR A 16 -27.33 -96.06 -55.89
N PHE A 17 -27.96 -95.15 -56.62
CA PHE A 17 -28.74 -94.06 -56.01
C PHE A 17 -29.99 -94.58 -55.29
N VAL A 18 -30.69 -95.55 -55.89
CA VAL A 18 -31.84 -96.22 -55.28
C VAL A 18 -31.44 -96.98 -54.01
N VAL A 19 -30.32 -97.71 -54.05
CA VAL A 19 -29.81 -98.43 -52.87
C VAL A 19 -29.45 -97.46 -51.73
N VAL A 20 -28.81 -96.33 -52.03
CA VAL A 20 -28.49 -95.30 -51.02
C VAL A 20 -29.76 -94.70 -50.41
N LEU A 21 -30.78 -94.41 -51.23
CA LEU A 21 -32.06 -93.88 -50.73
C LEU A 21 -32.81 -94.87 -49.84
N ILE A 22 -32.78 -96.17 -50.17
CA ILE A 22 -33.39 -97.21 -49.35
C ILE A 22 -32.62 -97.36 -48.03
N ALA A 23 -31.28 -97.41 -48.08
CA ALA A 23 -30.44 -97.51 -46.90
C ALA A 23 -30.62 -96.29 -45.97
N SER A 24 -30.73 -95.09 -46.52
CA SER A 24 -30.94 -93.87 -45.74
C SER A 24 -32.32 -93.84 -45.07
N ASN A 25 -33.37 -94.34 -45.73
CA ASN A 25 -34.70 -94.47 -45.11
C ASN A 25 -34.72 -95.51 -43.97
N ILE A 26 -34.03 -96.65 -44.15
CA ILE A 26 -33.91 -97.67 -43.11
C ILE A 26 -33.14 -97.11 -41.90
N ALA A 27 -32.05 -96.37 -42.13
CA ALA A 27 -31.28 -95.76 -41.06
C ALA A 27 -32.13 -94.80 -40.23
N VAL A 28 -32.92 -93.92 -40.86
CA VAL A 28 -33.81 -92.98 -40.17
C VAL A 28 -34.85 -93.70 -39.32
N LEU A 29 -35.44 -94.80 -39.81
CA LEU A 29 -36.43 -95.59 -39.05
C LEU A 29 -35.84 -96.35 -37.85
N THR A 30 -34.54 -96.66 -37.87
CA THR A 30 -33.88 -97.35 -36.74
C THR A 30 -33.45 -96.41 -35.62
N VAL A 31 -33.33 -95.11 -35.87
CA VAL A 31 -32.92 -94.12 -34.86
C VAL A 31 -33.99 -93.96 -33.78
N ASP A 32 -35.28 -93.89 -34.15
CA ASP A 32 -36.36 -93.70 -33.17
C ASP A 32 -36.53 -94.90 -32.23
N ALA A 33 -36.34 -96.13 -32.72
CA ALA A 33 -36.43 -97.33 -31.90
C ALA A 33 -35.29 -97.45 -30.87
N VAL A 34 -34.10 -96.96 -31.21
CA VAL A 34 -32.93 -96.95 -30.30
C VAL A 34 -33.03 -95.82 -29.27
N TYR A 35 -33.55 -94.65 -29.66
CA TYR A 35 -33.78 -93.54 -28.74
C TYR A 35 -34.82 -93.88 -27.66
N ASP A 36 -35.90 -94.57 -28.02
CA ASP A 36 -36.94 -94.96 -27.05
C ASP A 36 -36.47 -96.06 -26.07
N LEU A 37 -35.64 -97.00 -26.53
CA LEU A 37 -35.08 -98.04 -25.66
C LEU A 37 -34.02 -97.47 -24.70
N GLY A 38 -33.21 -96.53 -25.17
CA GLY A 38 -32.22 -95.82 -24.35
C GLY A 38 -32.88 -94.99 -23.25
N ARG A 39 -33.95 -94.26 -23.58
CA ARG A 39 -34.64 -93.37 -22.62
C ARG A 39 -35.36 -94.15 -21.52
N ARG A 40 -35.99 -95.30 -21.84
CA ARG A 40 -36.68 -96.13 -20.83
C ARG A 40 -35.72 -96.80 -19.85
N ARG A 41 -34.53 -97.22 -20.31
CA ARG A 41 -33.50 -97.79 -19.42
C ARG A 41 -32.80 -96.73 -18.56
N LEU A 42 -32.59 -95.53 -19.10
CA LEU A 42 -32.00 -94.43 -18.35
C LEU A 42 -32.89 -94.00 -17.17
N TRP A 43 -34.20 -93.88 -17.39
CA TRP A 43 -35.14 -93.51 -16.33
C TRP A 43 -35.34 -94.60 -15.27
N ALA A 44 -35.24 -95.88 -15.64
CA ALA A 44 -35.28 -97.01 -14.71
C ALA A 44 -34.03 -97.05 -13.80
N ALA A 45 -32.87 -96.62 -14.29
CA ALA A 45 -31.63 -96.53 -13.50
C ALA A 45 -31.59 -95.31 -12.57
N THR A 46 -32.29 -94.21 -12.89
CA THR A 46 -32.30 -93.01 -12.03
C THR A 46 -33.19 -93.13 -10.79
N ARG A 47 -34.23 -93.99 -10.77
CA ARG A 47 -35.09 -94.15 -9.58
C ARG A 47 -34.46 -94.94 -8.43
N SER A 48 -33.37 -95.66 -8.67
CA SER A 48 -32.62 -96.34 -7.60
C SER A 48 -31.52 -95.46 -6.97
N ILE A 49 -31.33 -94.23 -7.47
CA ILE A 49 -30.25 -93.32 -7.01
C ILE A 49 -30.81 -92.15 -6.18
N SER A 50 -32.15 -91.98 -6.12
CA SER A 50 -32.78 -90.85 -5.43
C SER A 50 -32.64 -90.80 -3.91
N ASP A 51 -32.10 -91.85 -3.27
CA ASP A 51 -31.87 -91.90 -1.81
C ASP A 51 -30.38 -92.02 -1.42
N ALA A 52 -29.43 -91.88 -2.36
CA ALA A 52 -28.00 -91.94 -2.03
C ALA A 52 -27.44 -90.54 -1.68
N PRO A 53 -26.73 -90.37 -0.54
CA PRO A 53 -26.03 -89.13 -0.25
C PRO A 53 -24.98 -88.84 -1.34
N ALA A 54 -24.89 -87.58 -1.77
CA ALA A 54 -24.01 -87.16 -2.87
C ALA A 54 -22.54 -87.61 -2.62
N PRO A 55 -21.80 -88.01 -3.68
CA PRO A 55 -20.42 -88.48 -3.53
C PRO A 55 -19.52 -87.39 -2.91
N PRO A 56 -18.58 -87.76 -2.00
CA PRO A 56 -17.79 -86.80 -1.20
C PRO A 56 -16.95 -85.82 -2.02
N LYS A 57 -16.61 -86.17 -3.26
CA LYS A 57 -15.87 -85.29 -4.19
C LYS A 57 -16.71 -84.10 -4.69
N LEU A 58 -18.03 -84.28 -4.78
CA LEU A 58 -18.96 -83.26 -5.25
C LEU A 58 -19.24 -82.20 -4.17
N THR A 59 -19.25 -82.60 -2.90
CA THR A 59 -19.38 -81.70 -1.75
C THR A 59 -18.12 -80.84 -1.60
N GLU A 60 -16.93 -81.43 -1.73
CA GLU A 60 -15.66 -80.70 -1.68
C GLU A 60 -15.56 -79.61 -2.78
N MET A 61 -15.89 -79.97 -4.03
CA MET A 61 -15.93 -79.00 -5.14
C MET A 61 -16.96 -77.87 -4.90
N ARG A 62 -18.12 -78.18 -4.33
CA ARG A 62 -19.12 -77.16 -3.96
C ARG A 62 -18.60 -76.22 -2.87
N THR A 63 -17.89 -76.74 -1.86
CA THR A 63 -17.30 -75.90 -0.82
C THR A 63 -16.19 -75.00 -1.38
N GLN A 64 -15.38 -75.49 -2.32
CA GLN A 64 -14.36 -74.68 -2.99
C GLN A 64 -14.99 -73.59 -3.88
N ALA A 65 -16.05 -73.92 -4.61
CA ALA A 65 -16.81 -72.96 -5.41
C ALA A 65 -17.52 -71.91 -4.54
N ALA A 66 -17.99 -72.28 -3.34
CA ALA A 66 -18.54 -71.33 -2.38
C ALA A 66 -17.46 -70.37 -1.85
N ARG A 67 -16.29 -70.89 -1.47
CA ARG A 67 -15.14 -70.08 -1.01
C ARG A 67 -14.61 -69.16 -2.12
N SER A 68 -14.58 -69.60 -3.38
CA SER A 68 -14.14 -68.74 -4.48
C SER A 68 -15.12 -67.61 -4.75
N LYS A 69 -16.43 -67.87 -4.65
CA LYS A 69 -17.47 -66.82 -4.74
C LYS A 69 -17.33 -65.80 -3.60
N GLU A 70 -17.12 -66.27 -2.37
CA GLU A 70 -16.95 -65.38 -1.22
C GLU A 70 -15.71 -64.50 -1.36
N ARG A 71 -14.57 -65.06 -1.82
CA ARG A 71 -13.37 -64.28 -2.14
C ARG A 71 -13.63 -63.25 -3.24
N ALA A 72 -14.37 -63.60 -4.29
CA ALA A 72 -14.71 -62.65 -5.36
C ALA A 72 -15.51 -61.46 -4.80
N VAL A 73 -16.51 -61.72 -3.96
CA VAL A 73 -17.29 -60.66 -3.29
C VAL A 73 -16.40 -59.80 -2.38
N GLN A 74 -15.47 -60.38 -1.63
CA GLN A 74 -14.53 -59.62 -0.80
C GLN A 74 -13.58 -58.74 -1.63
N LEU A 75 -13.08 -59.26 -2.76
CA LEU A 75 -12.25 -58.53 -3.71
C LEU A 75 -13.01 -57.37 -4.35
N GLU A 76 -14.27 -57.57 -4.74
CA GLU A 76 -15.13 -56.50 -5.24
C GLU A 76 -15.35 -55.41 -4.19
N ALA A 77 -15.62 -55.79 -2.94
CA ALA A 77 -15.76 -54.83 -1.84
C ALA A 77 -14.46 -54.07 -1.54
N ALA A 78 -13.30 -54.74 -1.63
CA ALA A 78 -11.99 -54.10 -1.46
C ALA A 78 -11.68 -53.14 -2.62
N ASN A 79 -11.95 -53.54 -3.87
CA ASN A 79 -11.78 -52.69 -5.04
C ASN A 79 -12.67 -51.43 -4.93
N GLY A 80 -13.94 -51.57 -4.55
CA GLY A 80 -14.81 -50.43 -4.33
C GLY A 80 -14.29 -49.47 -3.24
N LYS A 81 -13.68 -49.99 -2.16
CA LYS A 81 -13.01 -49.15 -1.15
C LYS A 81 -11.78 -48.44 -1.71
N LEU A 82 -10.97 -49.10 -2.54
CA LEU A 82 -9.82 -48.47 -3.19
C LEU A 82 -10.27 -47.36 -4.14
N GLU A 83 -11.28 -47.61 -4.99
CA GLU A 83 -11.85 -46.61 -5.90
C GLU A 83 -12.34 -45.37 -5.14
N ALA A 84 -13.05 -45.58 -4.02
CA ALA A 84 -13.50 -44.47 -3.16
C ALA A 84 -12.32 -43.67 -2.54
N ARG A 85 -11.21 -44.34 -2.20
CA ARG A 85 -10.00 -43.67 -1.70
C ARG A 85 -9.28 -42.90 -2.80
N VAL A 86 -9.19 -43.46 -4.01
CA VAL A 86 -8.61 -42.78 -5.18
C VAL A 86 -9.42 -41.52 -5.49
N GLY A 87 -10.74 -41.61 -5.55
CA GLY A 87 -11.60 -40.44 -5.78
C GLY A 87 -11.45 -39.35 -4.72
N ARG A 88 -11.26 -39.72 -3.44
CA ARG A 88 -11.00 -38.76 -2.36
C ARG A 88 -9.65 -38.07 -2.51
N LEU A 89 -8.59 -38.83 -2.76
CA LEU A 89 -7.24 -38.30 -2.94
C LEU A 89 -7.15 -37.40 -4.18
N GLU A 90 -7.85 -37.74 -5.26
CA GLU A 90 -7.98 -36.87 -6.43
C GLU A 90 -8.70 -35.55 -6.10
N GLY A 91 -9.73 -35.61 -5.24
CA GLY A 91 -10.41 -34.42 -4.72
C GLY A 91 -9.47 -33.52 -3.92
N GLU A 92 -8.78 -34.09 -2.93
CA GLU A 92 -7.80 -33.39 -2.10
C GLU A 92 -6.66 -32.79 -2.94
N ALA A 93 -6.16 -33.52 -3.93
CA ALA A 93 -5.13 -33.03 -4.85
C ALA A 93 -5.61 -31.82 -5.65
N ARG A 94 -6.86 -31.84 -6.14
CA ARG A 94 -7.45 -30.69 -6.85
C ARG A 94 -7.63 -29.49 -5.93
N ASP A 95 -8.02 -29.70 -4.68
CA ASP A 95 -8.20 -28.60 -3.71
C ASP A 95 -6.86 -27.98 -3.29
N LEU A 96 -5.84 -28.79 -3.04
CA LEU A 96 -4.49 -28.32 -2.79
C LEU A 96 -3.92 -27.56 -3.99
N ASP A 97 -4.18 -28.01 -5.21
CA ASP A 97 -3.76 -27.33 -6.43
C ASP A 97 -4.47 -25.97 -6.63
N ARG A 98 -5.75 -25.87 -6.24
CA ARG A 98 -6.47 -24.58 -6.19
C ARG A 98 -5.85 -23.64 -5.14
N GLN A 99 -5.57 -24.13 -3.93
CA GLN A 99 -4.94 -23.33 -2.88
C GLN A 99 -3.56 -22.85 -3.32
N ARG A 100 -2.75 -23.73 -3.92
CA ARG A 100 -1.43 -23.38 -4.46
C ARG A 100 -1.52 -22.25 -5.48
N ARG A 101 -2.44 -22.34 -6.44
CA ARG A 101 -2.67 -21.26 -7.42
C ARG A 101 -3.10 -19.95 -6.77
N GLN A 102 -3.97 -20.01 -5.75
CA GLN A 102 -4.38 -18.81 -5.01
C GLN A 102 -3.20 -18.18 -4.26
N LEU A 103 -2.34 -18.98 -3.64
CA LEU A 103 -1.14 -18.48 -2.96
C LEU A 103 -0.17 -17.84 -3.95
N ILE A 104 0.08 -18.47 -5.11
CA ILE A 104 0.92 -17.89 -6.16
C ILE A 104 0.38 -16.52 -6.60
N ALA A 105 -0.92 -16.42 -6.90
CA ALA A 105 -1.53 -15.15 -7.28
C ALA A 105 -1.45 -14.08 -6.17
N ARG A 106 -1.52 -14.48 -4.89
CA ARG A 106 -1.33 -13.55 -3.76
C ARG A 106 0.11 -13.07 -3.66
N VAL A 107 1.10 -13.95 -3.89
CA VAL A 107 2.52 -13.57 -3.91
C VAL A 107 2.78 -12.57 -5.03
N ASP A 108 2.29 -12.83 -6.24
CA ASP A 108 2.46 -11.92 -7.38
C ASP A 108 1.84 -10.53 -7.12
N ASN A 109 0.64 -10.50 -6.52
CA ASN A 109 -0.03 -9.26 -6.15
C ASN A 109 0.77 -8.47 -5.10
N LEU A 110 1.27 -9.15 -4.07
CA LEU A 110 2.09 -8.53 -3.01
C LEU A 110 3.41 -8.01 -3.55
N GLU A 111 4.05 -8.73 -4.45
CA GLU A 111 5.27 -8.28 -5.12
C GLU A 111 5.01 -7.00 -5.94
N GLY A 112 3.87 -6.95 -6.65
CA GLY A 112 3.42 -5.74 -7.34
C GLY A 112 3.13 -4.56 -6.39
N ASP A 113 2.51 -4.81 -5.23
CA ASP A 113 2.26 -3.80 -4.21
C ASP A 113 3.55 -3.25 -3.59
N ILE A 114 4.51 -4.13 -3.28
CA ILE A 114 5.84 -3.74 -2.78
C ILE A 114 6.54 -2.87 -3.83
N GLY A 115 6.50 -3.24 -5.10
CA GLY A 115 7.06 -2.43 -6.20
C GLY A 115 6.43 -1.02 -6.26
N ARG A 116 5.11 -0.93 -6.17
CA ARG A 116 4.38 0.37 -6.13
C ARG A 116 4.73 1.19 -4.89
N ALA A 117 4.81 0.56 -3.72
CA ALA A 117 5.16 1.22 -2.46
C ALA A 117 6.59 1.77 -2.51
N ASN A 118 7.55 1.00 -3.00
CA ASN A 118 8.94 1.43 -3.18
C ASN A 118 9.06 2.59 -4.16
N ALA A 119 8.34 2.55 -5.29
CA ALA A 119 8.32 3.66 -6.24
C ALA A 119 7.75 4.96 -5.63
N ARG A 120 6.70 4.85 -4.79
CA ARG A 120 6.15 6.00 -4.06
C ARG A 120 7.14 6.53 -3.02
N ALA A 121 7.79 5.65 -2.27
CA ALA A 121 8.80 6.04 -1.27
C ALA A 121 9.99 6.75 -1.93
N ALA A 122 10.45 6.28 -3.10
CA ALA A 122 11.51 6.94 -3.86
C ALA A 122 11.10 8.37 -4.30
N ARG A 123 9.89 8.53 -4.84
CA ARG A 123 9.35 9.84 -5.23
C ARG A 123 9.24 10.82 -4.06
N LEU A 124 8.70 10.37 -2.92
CA LEU A 124 8.60 11.21 -1.72
C LEU A 124 9.97 11.59 -1.15
N THR A 125 10.95 10.68 -1.26
CA THR A 125 12.34 10.95 -0.85
C THR A 125 12.96 12.01 -1.77
N GLU A 126 12.75 11.92 -3.08
CA GLU A 126 13.22 12.91 -4.05
C GLU A 126 12.54 14.28 -3.84
N GLU A 127 11.23 14.29 -3.62
CA GLU A 127 10.46 15.50 -3.37
C GLU A 127 10.87 16.18 -2.06
N SER A 128 11.03 15.42 -0.98
CA SER A 128 11.51 15.95 0.31
C SER A 128 12.96 16.42 0.24
N ALA A 129 13.83 15.74 -0.50
CA ALA A 129 15.20 16.19 -0.73
C ALA A 129 15.26 17.49 -1.55
N ALA A 130 14.45 17.59 -2.61
CA ALA A 130 14.32 18.80 -3.42
C ALA A 130 13.73 19.96 -2.61
N GLY A 131 12.69 19.71 -1.80
CA GLY A 131 12.09 20.68 -0.88
C GLY A 131 13.10 21.18 0.15
N SER A 132 13.83 20.26 0.79
CA SER A 132 14.87 20.59 1.78
C SER A 132 16.04 21.35 1.17
N ALA A 133 16.43 21.06 -0.07
CA ALA A 133 17.45 21.81 -0.79
C ALA A 133 16.99 23.25 -1.07
N LYS A 134 15.76 23.44 -1.57
CA LYS A 134 15.17 24.77 -1.78
C LYS A 134 15.07 25.57 -0.48
N PHE A 135 14.61 24.93 0.60
CA PHE A 135 14.54 25.53 1.92
C PHE A 135 15.92 25.97 2.42
N ARG A 136 16.95 25.11 2.35
CA ARG A 136 18.32 25.46 2.76
C ARG A 136 18.89 26.62 1.95
N CYS A 137 18.64 26.68 0.65
CA CYS A 137 19.08 27.81 -0.18
C CYS A 137 18.41 29.12 0.25
N ARG A 138 17.08 29.12 0.44
CA ARG A 138 16.35 30.31 0.91
C ARG A 138 16.78 30.74 2.32
N ALA A 139 16.96 29.80 3.23
CA ALA A 139 17.42 30.08 4.59
C ALA A 139 18.83 30.69 4.62
N ARG A 140 19.77 30.19 3.79
CA ARG A 140 21.11 30.77 3.66
C ARG A 140 21.07 32.19 3.12
N ASP A 141 20.27 32.43 2.09
CA ASP A 141 20.10 33.73 1.45
C ASP A 141 19.49 34.76 2.42
N LEU A 142 18.49 34.35 3.20
CA LEU A 142 17.91 35.17 4.27
C LEU A 142 18.93 35.51 5.36
N ASN A 143 19.65 34.50 5.86
CA ASN A 143 20.70 34.71 6.87
C ASN A 143 21.80 35.64 6.38
N ALA A 144 22.21 35.53 5.11
CA ALA A 144 23.22 36.43 4.53
C ALA A 144 22.74 37.88 4.48
N ARG A 145 21.46 38.12 4.14
CA ARG A 145 20.86 39.46 4.14
C ARG A 145 20.79 40.06 5.54
N ILE A 146 20.31 39.29 6.52
CA ILE A 146 20.23 39.74 7.92
C ILE A 146 21.62 40.06 8.44
N ALA A 147 22.59 39.14 8.30
CA ALA A 147 23.97 39.34 8.74
C ALA A 147 24.60 40.60 8.12
N GLY A 148 24.38 40.85 6.81
CA GLY A 148 24.86 42.03 6.13
C GLY A 148 24.21 43.35 6.61
N ARG A 149 22.96 43.35 7.08
CA ARG A 149 22.34 44.53 7.71
C ARG A 149 22.83 44.73 9.14
N THR A 150 22.85 43.66 9.93
CA THR A 150 23.34 43.70 11.32
C THR A 150 24.77 44.24 11.36
N SER A 151 25.66 43.78 10.48
CA SER A 151 27.02 44.31 10.40
C SER A 151 27.07 45.81 10.08
N ARG A 152 26.24 46.29 9.14
CA ARG A 152 26.17 47.72 8.78
C ARG A 152 25.61 48.57 9.93
N SER A 153 24.56 48.11 10.60
CA SER A 153 23.96 48.77 11.76
C SER A 153 24.94 48.84 12.94
N ILE A 154 25.63 47.74 13.28
CA ILE A 154 26.67 47.75 14.32
C ILE A 154 27.77 48.75 13.98
N THR A 155 28.22 48.78 12.72
CA THR A 155 29.25 49.72 12.28
C THR A 155 28.77 51.17 12.40
N ALA A 156 27.51 51.44 12.02
CA ALA A 156 26.91 52.76 12.13
C ALA A 156 26.82 53.21 13.60
N ASN A 157 26.36 52.36 14.51
CA ASN A 157 26.27 52.67 15.95
C ASN A 157 27.65 52.91 16.57
N VAL A 158 28.62 52.06 16.29
CA VAL A 158 29.99 52.25 16.80
C VAL A 158 30.60 53.54 16.26
N SER A 159 30.32 53.89 15.00
CA SER A 159 30.78 55.14 14.41
C SER A 159 30.07 56.37 14.99
N SER A 160 28.81 56.27 15.41
CA SER A 160 28.06 57.40 15.96
C SER A 160 28.53 57.81 17.35
N MET A 161 28.99 56.85 18.17
CA MET A 161 29.58 57.13 19.49
C MET A 161 30.77 58.11 19.42
N SER A 162 31.50 58.12 18.29
CA SER A 162 32.61 59.05 18.08
C SER A 162 32.16 60.44 17.61
N VAL A 163 30.95 60.56 17.08
CA VAL A 163 30.39 61.79 16.47
C VAL A 163 29.51 62.57 17.46
N GLU A 164 29.04 61.93 18.52
CA GLU A 164 28.22 62.54 19.59
C GLU A 164 28.93 63.65 20.39
N ALA A 165 30.25 63.80 20.28
CA ALA A 165 31.02 64.86 20.96
C ALA A 165 30.77 66.29 20.41
N LEU A 166 30.03 66.44 19.30
CA LEU A 166 29.75 67.72 18.66
C LEU A 166 28.25 68.11 18.80
N PRO A 167 27.91 69.24 19.45
CA PRO A 167 26.53 69.58 19.85
C PRO A 167 25.47 69.60 18.73
N TRP A 168 25.86 69.97 17.51
CA TRP A 168 24.95 70.05 16.35
C TRP A 168 25.06 68.84 15.41
N VAL A 169 26.24 68.23 15.34
CA VAL A 169 26.51 67.09 14.46
C VAL A 169 26.03 65.78 15.10
N GLY A 170 26.15 65.67 16.43
CA GLY A 170 25.68 64.53 17.21
C GLY A 170 24.17 64.34 17.12
N GLY A 171 23.38 65.41 17.24
CA GLY A 171 21.91 65.33 17.13
C GLY A 171 21.44 64.82 15.75
N ALA A 172 22.06 65.29 14.66
CA ALA A 172 21.76 64.81 13.32
C ALA A 172 22.22 63.35 13.11
N ALA A 173 23.36 62.96 13.69
CA ALA A 173 23.89 61.60 13.62
C ALA A 173 22.98 60.60 14.35
N VAL A 174 22.51 60.92 15.55
CA VAL A 174 21.59 60.09 16.33
C VAL A 174 20.29 59.85 15.55
N LEU A 175 19.65 60.91 15.05
CA LEU A 175 18.41 60.79 14.26
C LEU A 175 18.60 59.95 12.99
N GLY A 176 19.74 60.12 12.32
CA GLY A 176 20.09 59.34 11.12
C GLY A 176 20.28 57.85 11.43
N VAL A 177 20.99 57.53 12.51
CA VAL A 177 21.22 56.15 12.95
C VAL A 177 19.92 55.50 13.43
N THR A 178 19.12 56.17 14.25
CA THR A 178 17.81 55.67 14.71
C THR A 178 16.87 55.41 13.54
N PHE A 179 16.88 56.25 12.50
CA PHE A 179 16.11 55.99 11.29
C PHE A 179 16.57 54.71 10.57
N LEU A 180 17.88 54.51 10.45
CA LEU A 180 18.44 53.30 9.86
C LEU A 180 18.12 52.05 10.68
N GLU A 181 18.17 52.13 12.01
CA GLU A 181 17.78 51.05 12.92
C GLU A 181 16.31 50.65 12.75
N VAL A 182 15.40 51.64 12.74
CA VAL A 182 13.97 51.39 12.54
C VAL A 182 13.74 50.76 11.16
N ARG A 183 14.33 51.32 10.10
CA ARG A 183 14.21 50.76 8.75
C ARG A 183 14.71 49.31 8.68
N ASP A 184 15.85 49.02 9.27
CA ASP A 184 16.45 47.68 9.26
C ASP A 184 15.66 46.68 10.14
N ALA A 185 15.06 47.14 11.25
CA ALA A 185 14.14 46.33 12.07
C ALA A 185 12.87 45.95 11.29
N CYS A 186 12.30 46.90 10.55
CA CYS A 186 11.13 46.67 9.70
C CYS A 186 11.42 45.68 8.57
N ALA A 187 12.59 45.79 7.92
CA ALA A 187 13.04 44.81 6.93
C ALA A 187 13.21 43.41 7.55
N THR A 188 13.73 43.33 8.78
CA THR A 188 13.89 42.07 9.51
C THR A 188 12.55 41.42 9.85
N LEU A 189 11.54 42.20 10.25
CA LEU A 189 10.19 41.70 10.52
C LEU A 189 9.49 41.17 9.25
N SER A 190 9.70 41.80 8.09
CA SER A 190 9.21 41.27 6.81
C SER A 190 9.86 39.91 6.50
N GLU A 191 11.16 39.79 6.73
CA GLU A 191 11.93 38.58 6.46
C GLU A 191 11.59 37.42 7.39
N THR A 192 11.33 37.69 8.68
CA THR A 192 10.86 36.65 9.60
C THR A 192 9.47 36.14 9.24
N ARG A 193 8.57 37.01 8.74
CA ARG A 193 7.27 36.58 8.19
C ARG A 193 7.42 35.71 6.94
N GLN A 194 8.33 36.07 6.03
CA GLN A 194 8.63 35.24 4.87
C GLN A 194 9.19 33.87 5.30
N LEU A 195 10.04 33.82 6.33
CA LEU A 195 10.54 32.57 6.89
C LEU A 195 9.43 31.73 7.54
N ALA A 196 8.53 32.36 8.30
CA ALA A 196 7.38 31.69 8.91
C ALA A 196 6.46 31.09 7.84
N ALA A 197 6.17 31.83 6.77
CA ALA A 197 5.41 31.31 5.64
C ALA A 197 6.10 30.16 4.90
N LEU A 198 7.44 30.17 4.83
CA LEU A 198 8.21 29.03 4.28
C LEU A 198 8.13 27.77 5.15
N LEU A 199 7.93 27.92 6.47
CA LEU A 199 7.83 26.82 7.43
C LEU A 199 6.40 26.28 7.54
N ASP A 200 5.40 27.17 7.59
CA ASP A 200 3.98 26.81 7.80
C ASP A 200 3.23 26.56 6.49
N GLY A 201 3.81 26.89 5.34
CA GLY A 201 3.21 26.70 4.02
C GLY A 201 2.02 27.63 3.72
N THR A 202 1.76 28.62 4.57
CA THR A 202 0.70 29.62 4.41
C THR A 202 1.19 30.79 3.53
N PRO A 203 0.31 31.38 2.71
CA PRO A 203 0.67 32.58 1.95
C PRO A 203 0.90 33.76 2.90
N VAL A 204 1.99 34.51 2.66
CA VAL A 204 2.30 35.75 3.41
C VAL A 204 1.21 36.78 3.08
N GLU A 205 0.43 37.20 4.07
CA GLU A 205 -0.38 38.42 3.94
C GLU A 205 0.54 39.63 3.80
N ASP A 206 0.27 40.45 2.79
CA ASP A 206 1.09 41.59 2.39
C ASP A 206 0.85 42.78 3.34
N VAL A 207 1.17 42.58 4.62
CA VAL A 207 1.10 43.61 5.64
C VAL A 207 2.43 44.35 5.65
N PRO A 208 2.47 45.65 5.32
CA PRO A 208 3.70 46.43 5.30
C PRO A 208 4.37 46.36 6.67
N ALA A 209 5.62 45.89 6.70
CA ALA A 209 6.32 45.60 7.95
C ALA A 209 6.55 46.87 8.79
N CYS A 210 6.75 48.01 8.14
CA CYS A 210 6.53 49.36 8.68
C CYS A 210 6.26 50.31 7.51
N GLY A 211 5.22 51.13 7.60
CA GLY A 211 4.75 52.00 6.52
C GLY A 211 5.21 53.46 6.62
N TYR A 212 6.46 53.73 7.00
CA TYR A 212 6.95 55.10 7.19
C TYR A 212 8.04 55.48 6.19
N SER A 213 7.85 56.60 5.50
CA SER A 213 8.86 57.28 4.71
C SER A 213 9.83 58.07 5.60
N ALA A 214 11.00 58.46 5.06
CA ALA A 214 11.99 59.24 5.80
C ALA A 214 11.46 60.60 6.29
N SER A 215 10.54 61.21 5.54
CA SER A 215 9.84 62.44 5.94
C SER A 215 8.81 62.18 7.03
N GLU A 216 8.01 61.11 6.94
CA GLU A 216 7.03 60.78 7.98
C GLU A 216 7.71 60.39 9.31
N PHE A 217 8.83 59.66 9.24
CA PHE A 217 9.62 59.33 10.42
C PHE A 217 10.27 60.57 11.02
N LYS A 218 10.78 61.48 10.18
CA LYS A 218 11.29 62.78 10.60
C LYS A 218 10.18 63.59 11.30
N ASP A 219 8.96 63.63 10.76
CA ASP A 219 7.84 64.36 11.37
C ASP A 219 7.32 63.67 12.64
N LEU A 220 7.51 62.36 12.79
CA LEU A 220 7.19 61.61 14.00
C LEU A 220 8.23 61.83 15.12
N LEU A 221 9.52 61.94 14.77
CA LEU A 221 10.63 62.17 15.72
C LEU A 221 10.90 63.65 16.03
N LEU A 222 10.85 64.50 15.01
CA LEU A 222 11.05 65.95 15.09
C LEU A 222 9.74 66.72 15.17
N GLY A 223 8.60 66.03 15.15
CA GLY A 223 7.35 66.60 15.59
C GLY A 223 7.59 67.13 16.99
N THR A 224 7.80 68.44 17.10
CA THR A 224 8.05 69.13 18.36
C THR A 224 6.98 68.65 19.31
N PRO A 225 7.34 68.06 20.47
CA PRO A 225 6.34 67.77 21.48
C PRO A 225 5.71 69.10 21.83
N ASP A 226 4.55 69.39 21.28
CA ASP A 226 3.75 70.48 21.80
C ASP A 226 3.44 70.09 23.24
N ARG A 227 3.49 71.07 24.15
CA ARG A 227 3.14 70.89 25.55
C ARG A 227 1.82 70.13 25.70
N GLN A 228 0.87 70.38 24.80
CA GLN A 228 -0.42 69.69 24.75
C GLN A 228 -0.28 68.18 24.48
N ARG A 229 0.59 67.78 23.55
CA ARG A 229 0.88 66.36 23.25
C ARG A 229 1.62 65.66 24.39
N CYS A 230 2.49 66.37 25.09
CA CYS A 230 3.19 65.85 26.27
C CYS A 230 2.23 65.66 27.45
N GLU A 231 1.33 66.62 27.68
CA GLU A 231 0.31 66.54 28.73
C GLU A 231 -0.71 65.42 28.46
N ASP A 232 -1.08 65.20 27.20
CA ASP A 232 -1.94 64.07 26.80
C ASP A 232 -1.23 62.72 26.99
N LEU A 233 0.06 62.62 26.66
CA LEU A 233 0.84 61.38 26.83
C LEU A 233 1.03 61.02 28.32
N ASN A 234 1.23 62.02 29.19
CA ASN A 234 1.34 61.82 30.65
C ASN A 234 0.04 61.37 31.33
N ARG A 235 -1.10 61.46 30.63
CA ARG A 235 -2.40 61.01 31.15
C ARG A 235 -2.49 59.50 31.27
N ASP A 236 -1.78 58.78 30.39
CA ASP A 236 -1.80 57.32 30.30
C ASP A 236 -0.57 56.65 30.96
N ILE A 237 0.32 57.44 31.58
CA ILE A 237 1.56 56.97 32.20
C ILE A 237 1.46 57.10 33.74
N PRO A 238 1.89 56.09 34.52
CA PRO A 238 1.90 56.14 35.98
C PRO A 238 2.81 57.28 36.50
N GLU A 239 2.49 57.81 37.69
CA GLU A 239 3.02 59.10 38.15
C GLU A 239 4.55 59.17 38.26
N ASP A 240 5.20 58.02 38.43
CA ASP A 240 6.64 57.85 38.54
C ASP A 240 7.40 57.94 37.19
N LEU A 241 6.69 57.86 36.05
CA LEU A 241 7.28 57.96 34.71
C LEU A 241 6.81 59.20 33.92
N ARG A 242 6.08 60.13 34.56
CA ARG A 242 5.59 61.34 33.87
C ARG A 242 6.73 62.28 33.47
N LEU A 243 6.66 62.77 32.24
CA LEU A 243 7.64 63.68 31.66
C LEU A 243 7.37 65.12 32.12
N PRO A 244 8.38 65.94 32.48
CA PRO A 244 8.19 67.33 32.85
C PRO A 244 7.92 68.20 31.61
N CYS A 245 6.66 68.28 31.19
CA CYS A 245 6.23 69.01 29.97
C CYS A 245 6.41 70.53 30.03
N THR A 246 6.76 71.10 31.19
CA THR A 246 6.95 72.54 31.40
C THR A 246 8.26 73.08 30.82
N GLN A 247 9.21 72.21 30.46
CA GLN A 247 10.49 72.61 29.87
C GLN A 247 10.49 72.64 28.34
N ILE A 248 9.34 72.39 27.71
CA ILE A 248 9.22 72.33 26.25
C ILE A 248 8.61 73.64 25.74
N SER A 249 9.37 74.41 24.97
CA SER A 249 8.93 75.70 24.41
C SER A 249 7.86 75.54 23.34
N LEU A 250 6.90 76.47 23.30
CA LEU A 250 5.86 76.50 22.27
C LEU A 250 6.44 76.87 20.90
N PRO A 251 5.87 76.38 19.79
CA PRO A 251 6.30 76.74 18.45
C PRO A 251 6.13 78.24 18.22
N GLY A 252 7.25 78.97 18.14
CA GLY A 252 7.29 80.41 17.88
C GLY A 252 7.89 81.27 19.01
N GLU A 253 8.17 80.71 20.18
CA GLU A 253 8.89 81.43 21.24
C GLU A 253 10.41 81.20 21.13
N THR A 254 11.18 82.30 21.03
CA THR A 254 12.63 82.24 21.21
C THR A 254 12.93 81.92 22.68
N ALA A 255 13.72 80.88 22.93
CA ALA A 255 14.17 80.50 24.26
C ALA A 255 14.66 81.74 25.03
N ALA A 256 14.10 81.95 26.23
CA ALA A 256 14.60 82.96 27.14
C ALA A 256 16.08 82.69 27.47
N PRO A 257 16.93 83.72 27.62
CA PRO A 257 18.31 83.52 28.00
C PRO A 257 18.35 82.83 29.37
N ALA A 258 19.19 81.80 29.48
CA ALA A 258 19.40 81.05 30.71
C ALA A 258 20.05 81.96 31.77
N GLU A 259 19.23 82.62 32.60
CA GLU A 259 19.68 83.25 33.83
C GLU A 259 19.26 82.39 35.04
N GLU A 260 20.29 81.90 35.73
CA GLU A 260 20.33 81.40 37.11
C GLU A 260 19.36 80.27 37.51
N ALA A 261 19.64 79.05 37.03
CA ALA A 261 19.28 77.84 37.75
C ALA A 261 20.42 77.44 38.71
N GLY A 262 20.25 77.80 39.99
CA GLY A 262 20.52 76.89 41.11
C GLY A 262 21.98 76.53 41.40
N ARG A 263 22.59 77.33 42.26
CA ARG A 263 23.66 76.99 43.21
C ARG A 263 23.48 75.55 43.75
N ILE A 264 24.37 74.64 43.35
CA ILE A 264 24.50 73.29 43.94
C ILE A 264 25.29 73.47 45.24
N ASP A 265 24.62 73.29 46.38
CA ASP A 265 25.27 73.19 47.68
C ASP A 265 25.80 71.76 47.86
N LEU A 266 27.12 71.61 47.71
CA LEU A 266 27.85 70.35 47.95
C LEU A 266 28.13 70.22 49.44
N SER A 267 27.14 69.78 50.21
CA SER A 267 27.38 69.22 51.56
C SER A 267 27.61 67.71 51.45
N LEU A 268 28.89 67.33 51.45
CA LEU A 268 29.36 65.95 51.66
C LEU A 268 29.07 65.51 53.10
N PRO A 269 28.55 64.30 53.35
CA PRO A 269 28.65 63.69 54.67
C PRO A 269 29.95 62.90 54.75
N GLY A 270 30.85 63.35 55.61
CA GLY A 270 31.93 62.56 56.17
C GLY A 270 31.96 62.80 57.67
N GLU A 271 31.45 61.82 58.42
CA GLU A 271 31.96 61.23 59.67
C GLU A 271 31.04 60.09 60.14
#